data_AF-A0A7Y5QJS4-F1
#
_entry.id   AF-A0A7Y5QJS4-F1
#
_cell.length_a   1.000
_cell.length_b   1.000
_cell.length_c   1.000
_cell.angle_alpha   90.00
_cell.angle_beta   90.00
_cell.angle_gamma   90.00
#
_symmetry.space_group_name_H-M   'P 1'
#
loop_
_entity.id
_entity.type
_entity.pdbx_description
1 polymer ?
#
loop_
_entity_poly.entity_id
_entity_poly.type
_entity_poly.pdbx_seq_one_letter_code
_entity_poly.pdbx_strand_id
1 'polypeptide(L)'
;MTHDRQLTVASLLAILLMTVHVSDDIRRGISPPGADNIGGVAIFLVWLTGTLLLAGRPAGYVIMFLGGIFGAAMPVLHMTGSRYPAIVQSGGGFFFVWTLFAVGTVGAFAAILAARALWRRPIPGTGVGERSNTLGAKT
;
A
#
# COMPACT_ATOMS: atom_id res chain seq x y z
N MET A 1 0.16 15.38 11.81
CA MET A 1 1.45 15.53 11.09
C MET A 1 2.29 14.24 11.07
N THR A 2 2.58 13.59 12.21
CA THR A 2 3.48 12.41 12.23
C THR A 2 2.93 11.15 11.55
N HIS A 3 1.62 10.90 11.66
CA HIS A 3 0.98 9.70 11.11
C HIS A 3 0.86 9.72 9.58
N ASP A 4 0.57 10.89 9.00
CA ASP A 4 0.53 11.05 7.54
C ASP A 4 1.90 10.81 6.92
N ARG A 5 2.96 11.34 7.55
CA ARG A 5 4.35 11.10 7.12
C ARG A 5 4.72 9.62 7.17
N GLN A 6 4.35 8.90 8.24
CA GLN A 6 4.58 7.46 8.35
C GLN A 6 3.85 6.68 7.25
N LEU A 7 2.59 7.00 6.97
CA LEU A 7 1.81 6.37 5.90
C LEU A 7 2.41 6.66 4.51
N THR A 8 2.82 7.90 4.24
CA THR A 8 3.49 8.26 2.99
C THR A 8 4.79 7.47 2.82
N VAL A 9 5.65 7.42 3.84
CA VAL A 9 6.91 6.65 3.76
C VAL A 9 6.64 5.16 3.56
N ALA A 10 5.71 4.58 4.32
CA ALA A 10 5.33 3.18 4.15
C ALA A 10 4.79 2.90 2.74
N SER A 11 3.95 3.79 2.19
CA SER A 11 3.39 3.62 0.85
C SER A 11 4.45 3.75 -0.24
N LEU A 12 5.40 4.69 -0.12
CA LEU A 12 6.51 4.80 -1.06
C LEU A 12 7.43 3.57 -1.03
N LEU A 13 7.72 3.05 0.17
CA LEU A 13 8.46 1.79 0.32
C LEU A 13 7.69 0.61 -0.26
N ALA A 14 6.37 0.52 -0.03
CA ALA A 14 5.54 -0.51 -0.62
C ALA A 14 5.55 -0.47 -2.15
N ILE A 15 5.45 0.72 -2.75
CA ILE A 15 5.54 0.90 -4.21
C ILE A 15 6.90 0.42 -4.72
N LEU A 16 8.00 0.85 -4.09
CA LEU A 16 9.36 0.45 -4.49
C LEU A 16 9.58 -1.06 -4.37
N LEU A 17 9.17 -1.66 -3.24
CA LEU A 17 9.32 -3.10 -3.02
C LEU A 17 8.42 -3.90 -3.98
N MET A 18 7.23 -3.39 -4.28
CA MET A 18 6.32 -4.03 -5.22
C MET A 18 6.85 -4.01 -6.64
N THR A 19 7.48 -2.93 -7.11
CA THR A 19 8.08 -2.91 -8.46
C THR A 19 9.24 -3.91 -8.57
N VAL A 20 10.04 -4.05 -7.52
CA VAL A 20 11.09 -5.08 -7.42
C VAL A 20 10.46 -6.49 -7.44
N HIS A 21 9.42 -6.73 -6.63
CA HIS A 21 8.72 -8.01 -6.56
C HIS A 21 8.12 -8.43 -7.92
N VAL A 22 7.38 -7.54 -8.57
CA VAL A 22 6.77 -7.78 -9.88
C VAL A 22 7.84 -8.05 -10.94
N SER A 23 8.99 -7.37 -10.88
CA SER A 23 10.10 -7.62 -11.80
C SER A 23 10.67 -9.04 -11.64
N ASP A 24 10.81 -9.53 -10.41
CA ASP A 24 11.24 -10.91 -10.14
C ASP A 24 10.17 -11.93 -10.58
N ASP A 25 8.88 -11.64 -10.39
CA ASP A 25 7.79 -12.48 -10.90
C ASP A 25 7.83 -12.67 -12.43
N ILE A 26 8.09 -11.58 -13.17
CA ILE A 26 8.27 -11.64 -14.63
C ILE A 26 9.49 -12.48 -14.98
N ARG A 27 10.62 -12.28 -14.28
CA ARG A 27 11.86 -13.03 -14.54
C ARG A 27 11.71 -14.52 -14.31
N ARG A 28 10.84 -14.92 -13.37
CA ARG A 28 10.51 -16.31 -13.04
C ARG A 28 9.37 -16.90 -13.87
N GLY A 29 8.75 -16.13 -14.76
CA GLY A 29 7.61 -16.58 -15.57
C GLY A 29 6.34 -16.84 -14.76
N ILE A 30 6.19 -16.16 -13.62
CA ILE A 30 4.95 -16.12 -12.85
C ILE A 30 4.00 -15.10 -13.51
N SER A 31 4.56 -13.95 -13.89
CA SER A 31 3.87 -12.90 -14.65
C SER A 31 4.31 -12.89 -16.12
N PRO A 32 3.40 -12.60 -17.07
CA PRO A 32 3.76 -12.57 -18.49
C PRO A 32 4.83 -11.50 -18.82
N PRO A 33 5.89 -11.84 -19.57
CA PRO A 33 6.85 -10.86 -20.08
C PRO A 33 6.29 -10.19 -21.34
N GLY A 34 5.33 -9.28 -21.18
CA GLY A 34 4.64 -8.63 -22.31
C GLY A 34 4.23 -7.19 -22.04
N ALA A 35 3.63 -6.55 -23.06
CA ALA A 35 3.10 -5.18 -22.99
C ALA A 35 1.99 -5.01 -21.93
N ASP A 36 1.38 -6.11 -21.48
CA ASP A 36 0.41 -6.13 -20.38
C ASP A 36 0.94 -5.49 -19.09
N ASN A 37 2.27 -5.46 -18.91
CA ASN A 37 2.93 -4.76 -17.80
C ASN A 37 2.71 -3.23 -17.80
N ILE A 38 2.25 -2.63 -18.91
CA ILE A 38 1.81 -1.22 -18.97
C ILE A 38 0.66 -0.98 -17.98
N GLY A 39 -0.23 -1.97 -17.78
CA GLY A 39 -1.26 -1.89 -16.75
C GLY A 39 -0.68 -1.74 -15.34
N GLY A 40 0.43 -2.44 -15.06
CA GLY A 40 1.18 -2.29 -13.80
C GLY A 40 1.72 -0.87 -13.62
N VAL A 41 2.28 -0.27 -14.67
CA VAL A 41 2.75 1.13 -14.63
C VAL A 41 1.61 2.09 -14.28
N ALA A 42 0.42 1.92 -14.87
CA ALA A 42 -0.75 2.73 -14.56
C ALA A 42 -1.18 2.58 -13.08
N ILE A 43 -1.17 1.35 -12.55
CA ILE A 43 -1.47 1.08 -11.13
C ILE A 43 -0.47 1.79 -10.22
N PHE A 44 0.83 1.68 -10.50
CA PHE A 44 1.86 2.36 -9.71
C PHE A 44 1.77 3.88 -9.81
N LEU A 45 1.41 4.43 -10.97
CA LEU A 45 1.20 5.87 -11.14
C LEU A 45 0.02 6.37 -10.31
N VAL A 46 -1.11 5.66 -10.33
CA VAL A 46 -2.28 6.00 -9.49
C VAL A 46 -1.91 5.93 -8.01
N TRP A 47 -1.22 4.87 -7.60
CA TRP A 47 -0.79 4.71 -6.21
C TRP A 47 0.19 5.81 -5.77
N LEU A 48 1.19 6.13 -6.59
CA LEU A 48 2.15 7.20 -6.33
C LEU A 48 1.46 8.57 -6.26
N THR A 49 0.51 8.82 -7.17
CA THR A 49 -0.30 10.05 -7.18
C THR A 49 -1.14 10.18 -5.92
N GLY A 50 -1.80 9.10 -5.49
CA GLY A 50 -2.54 9.07 -4.22
C GLY A 50 -1.65 9.31 -3.01
N THR A 51 -0.41 8.80 -3.06
CA THR A 51 0.58 8.90 -1.98
C THR A 51 1.18 10.30 -1.85
N LEU A 52 1.52 10.95 -2.96
CA LEU A 52 2.24 12.23 -2.97
C LEU A 52 1.31 13.43 -3.16
N LEU A 53 0.38 13.39 -4.12
CA LEU A 53 -0.46 14.53 -4.47
C LEU A 53 -1.75 14.60 -3.65
N LEU A 54 -2.21 13.46 -3.12
CA LEU A 54 -3.45 13.37 -2.34
C LEU A 54 -3.19 13.03 -0.86
N ALA A 55 -1.95 13.16 -0.39
CA ALA A 55 -1.61 12.98 1.02
C ALA A 55 -2.51 13.84 1.93
N GLY A 56 -2.99 13.26 3.03
CA GLY A 56 -3.91 13.94 3.95
C GLY A 56 -5.37 14.02 3.49
N ARG A 57 -5.69 13.65 2.24
CA ARG A 57 -7.05 13.71 1.68
C ARG A 57 -7.75 12.34 1.71
N PRO A 58 -9.09 12.27 1.75
CA PRO A 58 -9.80 10.98 1.77
C PRO A 58 -9.50 10.09 0.58
N ALA A 59 -9.51 10.65 -0.63
CA ALA A 59 -9.15 9.92 -1.84
C ALA A 59 -7.74 9.32 -1.76
N GLY A 60 -6.76 10.07 -1.25
CA GLY A 60 -5.39 9.58 -1.08
C GLY A 60 -5.29 8.41 -0.10
N TYR A 61 -5.97 8.49 1.05
CA TYR A 61 -6.01 7.37 1.99
C TYR A 61 -6.70 6.13 1.41
N VAL A 62 -7.77 6.30 0.62
CA VAL A 62 -8.42 5.15 -0.06
C VAL A 62 -7.44 4.50 -1.04
N ILE A 63 -6.73 5.29 -1.84
CA ILE A 63 -5.72 4.77 -2.78
C ILE A 63 -4.60 4.03 -2.03
N MET A 64 -4.03 4.64 -0.98
CA MET A 64 -2.98 4.01 -0.18
C MET A 64 -3.47 2.77 0.57
N PHE A 65 -4.74 2.74 0.98
CA PHE A 65 -5.37 1.57 1.58
C PHE A 65 -5.45 0.41 0.57
N LEU A 66 -6.00 0.67 -0.62
CA LEU A 66 -6.12 -0.35 -1.67
C LEU A 66 -4.74 -0.88 -2.11
N GLY A 67 -3.77 0.03 -2.30
CA GLY A 67 -2.39 -0.37 -2.58
C GLY A 67 -1.76 -1.19 -1.45
N GLY A 68 -1.98 -0.79 -0.19
CA GLY A 68 -1.51 -1.55 0.97
C GLY A 68 -2.10 -2.97 1.05
N ILE A 69 -3.40 -3.12 0.78
CA ILE A 69 -4.06 -4.43 0.70
C ILE A 69 -3.51 -5.25 -0.47
N PHE A 70 -3.27 -4.64 -1.62
CA PHE A 70 -2.63 -5.30 -2.76
C PHE A 70 -1.23 -5.85 -2.39
N GLY A 71 -0.42 -5.06 -1.67
CA GLY A 71 0.85 -5.52 -1.09
C GLY A 71 0.70 -6.66 -0.09
N ALA A 72 -0.22 -6.53 0.87
CA ALA A 72 -0.48 -7.54 1.89
C ALA A 72 -0.97 -8.89 1.30
N ALA A 73 -1.62 -8.86 0.13
CA ALA A 73 -2.11 -10.06 -0.54
C ALA A 73 -1.00 -10.88 -1.21
N MET A 74 0.12 -10.26 -1.63
CA MET A 74 1.18 -10.96 -2.39
C MET A 74 1.72 -12.21 -1.68
N PRO A 75 2.10 -12.20 -0.39
CA PRO A 75 2.54 -13.41 0.30
C PRO A 75 1.52 -14.53 0.24
N VAL A 76 0.22 -14.21 0.42
CA VAL A 76 -0.85 -15.20 0.37
C VAL A 76 -0.94 -15.80 -1.04
N LEU A 77 -0.97 -14.96 -2.07
CA LEU A 77 -1.10 -15.41 -3.47
C LEU A 77 0.09 -16.27 -3.93
N HIS A 78 1.30 -15.94 -3.50
CA HIS A 78 2.50 -16.64 -3.95
C HIS A 78 2.88 -17.84 -3.07
N MET A 79 2.82 -17.72 -1.74
CA MET A 79 3.27 -18.78 -0.83
C MET A 79 2.28 -19.94 -0.74
N THR A 80 1.02 -19.73 -1.09
CA THR A 80 0.01 -20.80 -1.17
C THR A 80 -0.03 -21.49 -2.53
N GLY A 81 0.74 -21.01 -3.52
CA GLY A 81 0.79 -21.56 -4.86
C GLY A 81 1.62 -22.84 -4.96
N SER A 82 1.22 -23.76 -5.85
CA SER A 82 1.90 -25.05 -6.06
C SER A 82 3.36 -24.93 -6.53
N ARG A 83 3.74 -23.79 -7.14
CA ARG A 83 5.11 -23.51 -7.58
C ARG A 83 6.04 -23.07 -6.44
N TYR A 84 5.50 -22.66 -5.29
CA TYR A 84 6.27 -22.08 -4.19
C TYR A 84 7.42 -22.99 -3.70
N PRO A 85 7.22 -24.30 -3.45
CA PRO A 85 8.31 -25.18 -2.99
C PRO A 85 9.50 -25.25 -3.96
N ALA A 86 9.25 -25.18 -5.27
CA ALA A 86 10.31 -25.17 -6.27
C ALA A 86 11.04 -23.83 -6.33
N ILE A 87 10.31 -22.71 -6.20
CA ILE A 87 10.90 -21.36 -6.24
C ILE A 87 11.84 -21.14 -5.05
N VAL A 88 11.46 -21.57 -3.84
CA VAL A 88 12.31 -21.36 -2.65
C VAL A 88 13.63 -22.11 -2.71
N GLN A 89 13.69 -23.23 -3.45
CA GLN A 89 14.92 -24.00 -3.67
C GLN A 89 15.72 -23.54 -4.91
N SER A 90 15.18 -22.61 -5.69
CA SER A 90 15.82 -22.12 -6.92
C SER A 90 16.87 -21.04 -6.65
N GLY A 91 17.71 -20.77 -7.66
CA GLY A 91 18.55 -19.58 -7.67
C GLY A 91 17.72 -18.31 -7.44
N GLY A 92 18.08 -17.55 -6.41
CA GLY A 92 17.35 -16.35 -6.00
C GLY A 92 16.08 -16.60 -5.18
N GLY A 93 15.78 -17.83 -4.75
CA GLY A 93 14.62 -18.14 -3.91
C GLY A 93 14.59 -17.36 -2.60
N PHE A 94 15.76 -17.11 -1.98
CA PHE A 94 15.89 -16.21 -0.83
C PHE A 94 15.32 -14.82 -1.12
N PHE A 95 15.71 -14.21 -2.25
CA PHE A 95 15.28 -12.86 -2.61
C PHE A 95 13.77 -12.81 -2.84
N PHE A 96 13.21 -13.79 -3.53
CA PHE A 96 11.77 -13.93 -3.73
C PHE A 96 10.99 -14.02 -2.41
N VAL A 97 11.44 -14.85 -1.47
CA VAL A 97 10.81 -14.96 -0.15
C VAL A 97 10.95 -13.65 0.63
N TRP A 98 12.13 -13.04 0.58
CA TRP A 98 12.39 -11.77 1.25
C TRP A 98 11.50 -10.64 0.72
N THR A 99 11.33 -10.52 -0.61
CA THR A 99 10.46 -9.48 -1.20
C THR A 99 9.01 -9.68 -0.78
N LEU A 100 8.52 -10.92 -0.71
CA LEU A 100 7.17 -11.21 -0.20
C LEU A 100 7.01 -10.76 1.26
N PHE A 101 7.96 -11.08 2.15
CA PHE A 101 7.91 -10.59 3.54
C PHE A 101 7.93 -9.06 3.61
N ALA A 102 8.79 -8.41 2.83
CA ALA A 102 8.93 -6.96 2.82
C ALA A 102 7.67 -6.26 2.29
N VAL A 103 7.19 -6.65 1.11
CA VAL A 103 5.97 -6.11 0.49
C VAL A 103 4.75 -6.38 1.36
N GLY A 104 4.60 -7.60 1.87
CA GLY A 104 3.48 -7.99 2.71
C GLY A 104 3.40 -7.18 4.00
N THR A 105 4.54 -7.03 4.69
CA THR A 105 4.62 -6.33 5.97
C THR A 105 4.40 -4.83 5.80
N VAL A 106 5.11 -4.19 4.87
CA VAL A 106 4.99 -2.74 4.65
C VAL A 106 3.62 -2.39 4.05
N GLY A 107 3.10 -3.22 3.15
CA GLY A 107 1.76 -3.07 2.59
C GLY A 107 0.66 -3.17 3.64
N ALA A 108 0.70 -4.21 4.48
CA ALA A 108 -0.26 -4.38 5.58
C ALA A 108 -0.20 -3.20 6.57
N PHE A 109 1.00 -2.74 6.91
CA PHE A 109 1.17 -1.59 7.80
C PHE A 109 0.60 -0.29 7.17
N ALA A 110 0.85 -0.05 5.88
CA ALA A 110 0.26 1.07 5.15
C ALA A 110 -1.28 0.99 5.13
N ALA A 111 -1.85 -0.19 4.89
CA ALA A 111 -3.29 -0.39 4.94
C ALA A 111 -3.88 -0.06 6.32
N ILE A 112 -3.24 -0.52 7.41
CA ILE A 112 -3.68 -0.22 8.78
C ILE A 112 -3.63 1.29 9.07
N LEU A 113 -2.56 1.96 8.67
CA LEU A 113 -2.42 3.41 8.86
C LEU A 113 -3.46 4.19 8.06
N ALA A 114 -3.70 3.80 6.80
CA ALA A 114 -4.70 4.43 5.95
C ALA A 114 -6.13 4.22 6.49
N ALA A 115 -6.46 3.02 6.95
CA ALA A 115 -7.74 2.71 7.59
C ALA A 115 -7.94 3.55 8.86
N ARG A 116 -6.92 3.65 9.73
CA ARG A 116 -6.96 4.53 10.92
C ARG A 116 -7.17 5.98 10.55
N ALA A 117 -6.52 6.45 9.49
CA ALA A 117 -6.62 7.84 9.04
C ALA A 117 -8.01 8.15 8.44
N LEU A 118 -8.65 7.18 7.77
CA LEU A 118 -10.04 7.27 7.33
C LEU A 118 -11.02 7.25 8.52
N TRP A 119 -10.82 6.35 9.48
CA TRP A 119 -11.70 6.17 10.63
C TRP A 119 -11.75 7.39 11.56
N ARG A 120 -10.61 8.09 11.73
CA ARG A 120 -10.51 9.25 12.62
C ARG A 120 -11.15 10.53 12.05
N ARG A 121 -11.73 10.48 10.85
CA ARG A 121 -12.34 11.67 10.26
C ARG A 121 -13.74 11.91 10.85
N PRO A 122 -14.08 13.18 11.18
CA PRO A 122 -15.46 13.55 11.44
C PRO A 122 -16.31 13.23 10.21
N ILE A 123 -17.46 12.59 10.43
CA ILE A 123 -18.43 12.35 9.36
C ILE A 123 -18.96 13.72 8.91
N PRO A 124 -18.84 14.09 7.62
CA PRO A 124 -19.44 15.31 7.11
C PRO A 124 -20.94 15.32 7.41
N GLY A 125 -21.42 16.33 8.13
CA GLY A 125 -22.84 16.53 8.41
C GLY A 125 -23.37 16.03 9.77
N THR A 126 -22.54 15.45 10.66
CA THR A 126 -23.04 15.00 11.97
C THR A 126 -22.94 16.02 13.11
N GLY A 127 -22.38 17.22 12.89
CA GLY A 127 -22.37 18.31 13.88
C GLY A 127 -21.59 18.02 15.19
N VAL A 128 -21.00 16.84 15.34
CA VAL A 128 -20.29 16.41 16.56
C VAL A 128 -18.93 17.13 16.74
N GLY A 129 -18.45 17.88 15.73
CA GLY A 129 -17.18 18.61 15.79
C GLY A 129 -17.27 20.13 16.00
N GLU A 130 -18.46 20.73 15.96
CA GLU A 130 -18.60 22.20 15.89
C GLU A 130 -18.81 22.89 17.25
N ARG A 131 -19.02 22.13 18.33
CA ARG A 131 -19.45 22.68 19.63
C ARG A 131 -18.34 23.07 20.61
N SER A 132 -17.05 22.93 20.29
CA SER A 132 -15.98 23.23 21.26
C SER A 132 -15.31 24.60 21.12
N ASN A 133 -15.60 25.38 20.07
CA ASN A 133 -14.81 26.59 19.78
C ASN A 133 -15.55 27.94 19.98
N THR A 134 -16.79 27.94 20.46
CA THR A 134 -17.59 29.18 20.62
C THR A 134 -17.78 29.64 22.07
N LEU A 135 -17.23 28.93 23.06
CA LEU A 135 -17.36 29.30 24.48
C LEU A 135 -16.19 30.17 25.03
N GLY A 136 -15.21 30.54 24.19
CA GLY A 136 -14.00 31.26 24.63
C GLY A 136 -14.03 32.79 24.45
N ALA A 137 -15.11 33.38 23.92
CA ALA A 137 -15.15 34.81 23.58
C ALA A 137 -16.26 35.55 24.34
N LYS A 138 -16.24 35.50 25.67
CA LYS A 138 -16.89 36.51 26.53
C LYS A 138 -16.15 36.62 27.86
N THR A 139 -15.19 37.54 27.94
CA THR A 139 -14.92 38.45 29.06
C THR A 139 -14.00 39.55 28.58
#